data_AF-A0A9D4PS58-F1
#
_entry.id   AF-A0A9D4PS58-F1
#
_cell.length_a   1.000
_cell.length_b   1.000
_cell.length_c   1.000
_cell.angle_alpha   90.00
_cell.angle_beta   90.00
_cell.angle_gamma   90.00
#
_symmetry.space_group_name_H-M   'P 1'
#
loop_
_entity.id
_entity.type
_entity.pdbx_description
1 polymer ?
#
loop_
_entity_poly.entity_id
_entity_poly.type
_entity_poly.pdbx_seq_one_letter_code
_entity_poly.pdbx_strand_id
1 'polypeptide(L)'
;MSPAMLRSPRGVAFSRLAECELLLLLLSALSFCGSHASFLAQVSRPRVLLFMVDGLRWDYLSEPHLPGFEELADTGVKAEYVVPVMPANSYPNCYSIVTGLYAERHGFVQNYMYDEKYDDYFLMAPHPNASNPHWWNHAEPVWVTAEKNGLRTGMYYWDGCQVEIRGVKPTICFPYRNFGKWPTAERDTKAALSEALSIIVVSDHGMTDTSLDKNELIDIEPHIDASDIHCMLDGGAFSMLRPHRGKIDKVYAKLKSANIKGLNVFRKEELPESYHLRDSYLTQPIVLTTDPGYLLVKLRLTESEKQMPKSNRTVGGGHGYDPMKLADMRAIFLATGPGLKQGFQSGPIRMVDHYNVICRQLGIQPLENSGSLENVRDIFVDGAAASSAVASLSLLLVLNILLAARVY
;
A
#
# COMPACT_ATOMS: atom_id res chain seq x y z
N MET A 1 38.51 66.83 55.44
CA MET A 1 38.38 66.60 53.98
C MET A 1 39.63 65.83 53.55
N SER A 2 39.65 64.64 52.95
CA SER A 2 38.71 63.60 52.52
C SER A 2 39.58 62.32 52.35
N PRO A 3 39.12 61.07 52.56
CA PRO A 3 39.98 59.89 52.44
C PRO A 3 39.87 59.15 51.09
N ALA A 4 41.02 58.65 50.65
CA ALA A 4 41.32 57.40 49.92
C ALA A 4 40.53 56.97 48.65
N MET A 5 41.28 56.50 47.64
CA MET A 5 41.12 55.13 47.07
C MET A 5 42.22 54.78 46.06
N LEU A 6 43.05 53.78 46.40
CA LEU A 6 43.85 53.01 45.45
C LEU A 6 42.96 51.92 44.83
N ARG A 7 42.76 51.94 43.51
CA ARG A 7 42.13 50.83 42.77
C ARG A 7 43.21 49.83 42.32
N SER A 8 43.05 48.57 42.70
CA SER A 8 43.89 47.46 42.22
C SER A 8 43.48 47.01 40.80
N PRO A 9 44.40 46.57 39.93
CA PRO A 9 44.08 46.11 38.57
C PRO A 9 43.72 44.61 38.51
N ARG A 10 43.12 44.04 39.55
CA ARG A 10 42.79 42.59 39.60
C ARG A 10 41.44 42.20 38.98
N GLY A 11 40.62 43.15 38.53
CA GLY A 11 39.24 42.89 38.09
C GLY A 11 39.02 42.53 36.62
N VAL A 12 39.98 42.80 35.73
CA VAL A 12 39.75 42.67 34.27
C VAL A 12 40.27 41.34 33.69
N ALA A 13 41.20 40.67 34.36
CA ALA A 13 41.73 39.39 33.93
C ALA A 13 40.80 38.21 34.29
N PHE A 14 40.09 38.30 35.42
CA PHE A 14 39.14 37.27 35.88
C PHE A 14 37.88 37.19 35.00
N SER A 15 37.39 38.32 34.46
CA SER A 15 36.19 38.34 33.63
C SER A 15 36.42 37.68 32.25
N ARG A 16 37.60 37.87 31.65
CA ARG A 16 37.94 37.26 30.35
C ARG A 16 38.19 35.75 30.44
N LEU A 17 38.72 35.27 31.56
CA LEU A 17 38.90 33.84 31.82
C LEU A 17 37.54 33.14 32.00
N ALA A 18 36.62 33.73 32.76
CA ALA A 18 35.26 33.21 32.93
C ALA A 18 34.46 33.21 31.62
N GLU A 19 34.59 34.24 30.78
CA GLU A 19 33.97 34.31 29.45
C GLU A 19 34.52 33.23 28.51
N CYS A 20 35.84 32.97 28.54
CA CYS A 20 36.45 31.90 27.75
C CYS A 20 36.02 30.50 28.22
N GLU A 21 35.94 30.25 29.53
CA GLU A 21 35.46 28.97 30.08
C GLU A 21 33.99 28.72 29.75
N LEU A 22 33.14 29.75 29.81
CA LEU A 22 31.74 29.64 29.43
C LEU A 22 31.57 29.36 27.91
N LEU A 23 32.40 29.99 27.07
CA LEU A 23 32.38 29.74 25.63
C LEU A 23 32.88 28.32 25.29
N LEU A 24 33.89 27.82 25.99
CA LEU A 24 34.38 26.44 25.87
C LEU A 24 33.34 25.42 26.35
N LEU A 25 32.60 25.72 27.42
CA LEU A 25 31.49 24.90 27.90
C LEU A 25 30.30 24.89 26.94
N LEU A 26 29.96 26.04 26.33
CA LEU A 26 28.92 26.13 25.31
C LEU A 26 29.33 25.42 24.02
N LEU A 27 30.57 25.56 23.57
CA LEU A 27 31.09 24.87 22.38
C LEU A 27 31.19 23.35 22.61
N SER A 28 31.62 22.91 23.79
CA SER A 28 31.64 21.48 24.14
C SER A 28 30.24 20.91 24.31
N ALA A 29 29.28 21.66 24.87
CA ALA A 29 27.86 21.27 24.93
C ALA A 29 27.21 21.21 23.53
N LEU A 30 27.53 22.15 22.64
CA LEU A 30 27.08 22.14 21.24
C LEU A 30 27.72 20.99 20.45
N SER A 31 29.00 20.69 20.67
CA SER A 31 29.66 19.53 20.09
C SER A 31 29.15 18.21 20.67
N PHE A 32 28.83 18.14 21.96
CA PHE A 32 28.25 16.95 22.61
C PHE A 32 26.80 16.71 22.17
N CYS A 33 26.01 17.77 22.01
CA CYS A 33 24.65 17.72 21.48
C CYS A 33 24.64 17.39 19.99
N GLY A 34 25.54 17.97 19.20
CA GLY A 34 25.71 17.65 17.78
C GLY A 34 26.22 16.22 17.54
N SER A 35 27.11 15.71 18.39
CA SER A 35 27.61 14.33 18.30
C SER A 35 26.62 13.30 18.85
N HIS A 36 25.83 13.59 19.89
CA HIS A 36 24.74 12.72 20.32
C HIS A 36 23.54 12.75 19.37
N ALA A 37 23.19 13.90 18.78
CA ALA A 37 22.18 13.97 17.73
C ALA A 37 22.64 13.25 16.47
N SER A 38 23.94 13.28 16.13
CA SER A 38 24.51 12.52 15.02
C SER A 38 24.65 11.02 15.33
N PHE A 39 24.94 10.65 16.58
CA PHE A 39 25.02 9.25 17.03
C PHE A 39 23.64 8.61 17.18
N LEU A 40 22.65 9.38 17.64
CA LEU A 40 21.23 9.02 17.64
C LEU A 40 20.55 9.27 16.29
N ALA A 41 21.19 9.89 15.29
CA ALA A 41 20.73 9.93 13.90
C ALA A 41 21.47 8.89 13.03
N GLN A 42 22.56 8.32 13.56
CA GLN A 42 23.09 7.02 13.19
C GLN A 42 22.18 5.90 13.73
N VAL A 43 20.87 6.15 13.77
CA VAL A 43 19.82 5.13 13.87
C VAL A 43 19.98 4.23 12.67
N SER A 44 19.92 2.93 12.89
CA SER A 44 19.90 1.91 11.85
C SER A 44 19.06 2.37 10.65
N ARG A 45 19.64 2.30 9.44
CA ARG A 45 18.87 2.50 8.20
C ARG A 45 17.57 1.70 8.30
N PRO A 46 16.41 2.28 7.96
CA PRO A 46 15.13 1.60 8.11
C PRO A 46 15.15 0.31 7.29
N ARG A 47 14.74 -0.79 7.94
CA ARG A 47 14.63 -2.13 7.33
C ARG A 47 13.17 -2.55 7.43
N VAL A 48 12.40 -2.24 6.40
CA VAL A 48 10.97 -2.55 6.35
C VAL A 48 10.77 -3.77 5.46
N LEU A 49 10.11 -4.80 6.01
CA LEU A 49 9.61 -5.93 5.26
C LEU A 49 8.10 -5.75 5.03
N LEU A 50 7.72 -5.51 3.78
CA LEU A 50 6.32 -5.62 3.35
C LEU A 50 6.07 -7.06 2.89
N PHE A 51 5.20 -7.76 3.58
CA PHE A 51 4.82 -9.14 3.29
C PHE A 51 3.36 -9.19 2.83
N MET A 52 3.14 -9.49 1.55
CA MET A 52 1.81 -9.64 0.97
C MET A 52 1.37 -11.09 0.98
N VAL A 53 0.18 -11.35 1.52
CA VAL A 53 -0.48 -12.64 1.48
C VAL A 53 -1.77 -12.51 0.65
N ASP A 54 -1.68 -12.92 -0.61
CA ASP A 54 -2.79 -12.84 -1.58
C ASP A 54 -4.04 -13.57 -1.06
N GLY A 55 -5.19 -12.91 -1.09
CA GLY A 55 -6.49 -13.50 -0.76
C GLY A 55 -6.71 -13.83 0.73
N LEU A 56 -5.86 -13.35 1.64
CA LEU A 56 -6.06 -13.58 3.08
C LEU A 56 -7.17 -12.69 3.63
N ARG A 57 -8.32 -13.30 3.90
CA ARG A 57 -9.51 -12.63 4.40
C ARG A 57 -9.33 -12.14 5.85
N TRP A 58 -9.97 -11.02 6.17
CA TRP A 58 -9.85 -10.33 7.47
C TRP A 58 -10.08 -11.22 8.70
N ASP A 59 -10.92 -12.24 8.59
CA ASP A 59 -11.33 -13.17 9.65
C ASP A 59 -10.51 -14.48 9.69
N TYR A 60 -9.54 -14.67 8.79
CA TYR A 60 -8.68 -15.88 8.79
C TYR A 60 -7.60 -15.85 9.87
N LEU A 61 -7.33 -14.69 10.46
CA LEU A 61 -6.25 -14.52 11.45
C LEU A 61 -6.51 -15.20 12.79
N SER A 62 -7.75 -15.61 13.08
CA SER A 62 -8.12 -16.32 14.32
C SER A 62 -8.06 -17.86 14.20
N GLU A 63 -7.54 -18.37 13.10
CA GLU A 63 -7.39 -19.82 12.90
C GLU A 63 -6.29 -20.39 13.82
N PRO A 64 -6.54 -21.45 14.61
CA PRO A 64 -5.64 -21.94 15.67
C PRO A 64 -4.22 -22.37 15.24
N HIS A 65 -3.97 -22.46 13.94
CA HIS A 65 -2.72 -22.97 13.37
C HIS A 65 -1.84 -21.84 12.77
N LEU A 66 -2.14 -20.59 13.09
CA LEU A 66 -1.46 -19.39 12.57
C LEU A 66 -0.77 -18.54 13.67
N PRO A 67 0.07 -19.13 14.54
CA PRO A 67 0.59 -18.45 15.74
C PRO A 67 1.45 -17.22 15.44
N GLY A 68 2.09 -17.14 14.26
CA GLY A 68 2.89 -15.97 13.88
C GLY A 68 2.04 -14.73 13.60
N PHE A 69 0.81 -14.88 13.12
CA PHE A 69 -0.10 -13.76 12.93
C PHE A 69 -0.66 -13.25 14.26
N GLU A 70 -0.91 -14.16 15.20
CA GLU A 70 -1.27 -13.81 16.58
C GLU A 70 -0.14 -13.03 17.25
N GLU A 71 1.10 -13.51 17.16
CA GLU A 71 2.28 -12.83 17.72
C GLU A 71 2.46 -11.42 17.12
N LEU A 72 2.28 -11.25 15.80
CA LEU A 72 2.34 -9.93 15.15
C LEU A 72 1.23 -8.99 15.61
N ALA A 73 0.03 -9.51 15.88
CA ALA A 73 -1.08 -8.71 16.40
C ALA A 73 -0.83 -8.30 17.87
N ASP A 74 -0.32 -9.21 18.70
CA ASP A 74 -0.05 -8.97 20.12
C ASP A 74 1.12 -8.02 20.34
N THR A 75 2.16 -8.11 19.50
CA THR A 75 3.37 -7.29 19.60
C THR A 75 3.33 -6.02 18.74
N GLY A 76 2.23 -5.78 18.03
CA GLY A 76 2.12 -4.70 17.06
C GLY A 76 0.73 -4.08 16.98
N VAL A 77 0.37 -3.67 15.76
CA VAL A 77 -0.93 -3.10 15.43
C VAL A 77 -1.66 -4.02 14.47
N LYS A 78 -2.98 -4.10 14.64
CA LYS A 78 -3.90 -4.81 13.75
C LYS A 78 -5.05 -3.88 13.36
N ALA A 79 -5.42 -3.83 12.08
CA ALA A 79 -6.69 -3.22 11.70
C ALA A 79 -7.84 -4.20 11.93
N GLU A 80 -9.01 -3.70 12.35
CA GLU A 80 -10.24 -4.52 12.41
C GLU A 80 -10.48 -5.23 11.08
N TYR A 81 -10.35 -4.49 9.97
CA TYR A 81 -10.23 -5.00 8.61
C TYR A 81 -9.73 -3.90 7.68
N VAL A 82 -9.33 -4.29 6.47
CA VAL A 82 -9.01 -3.38 5.37
C VAL A 82 -10.15 -3.42 4.35
N VAL A 83 -10.54 -2.26 3.83
CA VAL A 83 -11.46 -2.14 2.69
C VAL A 83 -10.64 -2.05 1.39
N PRO A 84 -10.69 -3.08 0.50
CA PRO A 84 -10.10 -3.03 -0.84
C PRO A 84 -10.64 -1.89 -1.70
N VAL A 85 -9.88 -1.53 -2.74
CA VAL A 85 -10.39 -0.75 -3.88
C VAL A 85 -11.23 -1.64 -4.80
N MET A 86 -12.06 -1.02 -5.66
CA MET A 86 -12.80 -1.73 -6.69
C MET A 86 -11.98 -1.94 -7.98
N PRO A 87 -12.07 -3.12 -8.61
CA PRO A 87 -12.58 -4.38 -8.06
C PRO A 87 -11.65 -4.94 -6.98
N ALA A 88 -12.17 -5.75 -6.06
CA ALA A 88 -11.39 -6.48 -5.05
C ALA A 88 -10.56 -7.63 -5.68
N ASN A 89 -9.68 -7.27 -6.60
CA ASN A 89 -8.78 -8.13 -7.38
C ASN A 89 -7.32 -7.72 -7.14
N SER A 90 -6.41 -8.63 -7.45
CA SER A 90 -5.01 -8.54 -7.04
C SER A 90 -4.25 -7.32 -7.56
N TYR A 91 -4.15 -7.12 -8.89
CA TYR A 91 -3.39 -6.00 -9.45
C TYR A 91 -3.88 -4.62 -8.98
N PRO A 92 -5.21 -4.32 -9.02
CA PRO A 92 -5.72 -3.07 -8.48
C PRO A 92 -5.29 -2.81 -7.03
N ASN A 93 -5.42 -3.82 -6.16
CA ASN A 93 -5.19 -3.66 -4.73
C ASN A 93 -3.71 -3.71 -4.34
N CYS A 94 -2.93 -4.66 -4.89
CA CYS A 94 -1.47 -4.71 -4.70
C CYS A 94 -0.81 -3.39 -5.09
N TYR A 95 -1.24 -2.79 -6.20
CA TYR A 95 -0.66 -1.52 -6.65
C TYR A 95 -1.23 -0.31 -5.87
N SER A 96 -2.47 -0.39 -5.37
CA SER A 96 -2.99 0.60 -4.42
C SER A 96 -2.18 0.63 -3.12
N ILE A 97 -1.77 -0.53 -2.58
CA ILE A 97 -0.96 -0.62 -1.35
C ILE A 97 0.37 0.13 -1.49
N VAL A 98 1.03 -0.04 -2.63
CA VAL A 98 2.38 0.48 -2.85
C VAL A 98 2.42 1.86 -3.49
N THR A 99 1.28 2.44 -3.88
CA THR A 99 1.19 3.80 -4.44
C THR A 99 0.30 4.74 -3.63
N GLY A 100 -0.61 4.19 -2.81
CA GLY A 100 -1.63 4.95 -2.09
C GLY A 100 -2.71 5.53 -2.99
N LEU A 101 -2.78 5.12 -4.25
CA LEU A 101 -3.71 5.64 -5.23
C LEU A 101 -4.87 4.68 -5.46
N TYR A 102 -6.00 5.18 -5.97
CA TYR A 102 -7.07 4.32 -6.49
C TYR A 102 -6.75 3.82 -7.91
N ALA A 103 -7.47 2.77 -8.31
CA ALA A 103 -7.35 2.10 -9.60
C ALA A 103 -7.33 3.05 -10.80
N GLU A 104 -8.22 4.05 -10.82
CA GLU A 104 -8.27 5.01 -11.92
C GLU A 104 -7.04 5.91 -12.05
N ARG A 105 -6.27 6.09 -10.97
CA ARG A 105 -5.09 6.96 -10.92
C ARG A 105 -3.80 6.21 -11.18
N HIS A 106 -3.68 4.98 -10.69
CA HIS A 106 -2.46 4.18 -10.86
C HIS A 106 -2.48 3.24 -12.08
N GLY A 107 -3.60 3.16 -12.80
CA GLY A 107 -3.68 2.49 -14.11
C GLY A 107 -4.04 1.00 -14.07
N PHE A 108 -4.05 0.36 -12.91
CA PHE A 108 -4.49 -1.04 -12.78
C PHE A 108 -5.96 -1.09 -12.40
N VAL A 109 -6.83 -1.14 -13.40
CA VAL A 109 -8.29 -1.16 -13.22
C VAL A 109 -8.88 -2.57 -13.15
N GLN A 110 -8.10 -3.58 -13.53
CA GLN A 110 -8.46 -4.99 -13.50
C GLN A 110 -7.19 -5.86 -13.60
N ASN A 111 -7.29 -7.14 -13.24
CA ASN A 111 -6.21 -8.14 -13.42
C ASN A 111 -5.87 -8.40 -14.90
N TYR A 112 -6.84 -8.22 -15.78
CA TYR A 112 -6.69 -8.29 -17.23
C TYR A 112 -7.22 -6.99 -17.82
N MET A 113 -6.40 -6.33 -18.63
CA MET A 113 -6.72 -5.02 -19.19
C MET A 113 -6.54 -5.02 -20.70
N TYR A 114 -7.18 -4.07 -21.36
CA TYR A 114 -6.95 -3.78 -22.78
C TYR A 114 -6.80 -2.27 -22.96
N ASP A 115 -5.74 -1.87 -23.64
CA ASP A 115 -5.43 -0.49 -23.95
C ASP A 115 -5.64 -0.25 -25.46
N GLU A 116 -6.71 0.47 -25.81
CA GLU A 116 -7.03 0.82 -27.20
C GLU A 116 -5.96 1.72 -27.85
N LYS A 117 -5.20 2.49 -27.06
CA LYS A 117 -4.15 3.37 -27.59
C LYS A 117 -2.96 2.58 -28.11
N TYR A 118 -2.58 1.52 -27.40
CA TYR A 118 -1.45 0.66 -27.79
C TYR A 118 -1.90 -0.60 -28.54
N ASP A 119 -3.20 -0.87 -28.58
CA ASP A 119 -3.78 -2.14 -29.05
C ASP A 119 -3.10 -3.34 -28.37
N ASP A 120 -2.92 -3.24 -27.06
CA ASP A 120 -2.22 -4.24 -26.25
C ASP A 120 -3.11 -4.73 -25.11
N TYR A 121 -2.90 -5.97 -24.71
CA TYR A 121 -3.54 -6.59 -23.57
C TYR A 121 -2.56 -6.62 -22.40
N PHE A 122 -3.05 -6.40 -21.19
CA PHE A 122 -2.32 -6.80 -19.99
C PHE A 122 -2.76 -8.22 -19.64
N LEU A 123 -1.88 -9.20 -19.79
CA LEU A 123 -2.10 -10.57 -19.37
C LEU A 123 -1.19 -10.81 -18.17
N MET A 124 -1.75 -11.05 -16.99
CA MET A 124 -1.03 -11.16 -15.71
C MET A 124 0.30 -11.92 -15.81
N ALA A 125 1.25 -11.59 -14.94
CA ALA A 125 2.47 -12.35 -14.79
C ALA A 125 2.19 -13.85 -14.57
N PRO A 126 3.04 -14.74 -15.11
CA PRO A 126 4.36 -14.47 -15.69
C PRO A 126 4.34 -14.16 -17.20
N HIS A 127 3.19 -13.79 -17.78
CA HIS A 127 3.13 -13.49 -19.21
C HIS A 127 4.00 -12.25 -19.56
N PRO A 128 4.78 -12.27 -20.66
CA PRO A 128 5.75 -11.19 -20.95
C PRO A 128 5.15 -9.80 -21.12
N ASN A 129 3.92 -9.68 -21.66
CA ASN A 129 3.27 -8.37 -21.84
C ASN A 129 2.99 -7.64 -20.53
N ALA A 130 2.87 -8.37 -19.41
CA ALA A 130 2.73 -7.76 -18.09
C ALA A 130 3.93 -6.88 -17.77
N SER A 131 5.09 -7.13 -18.39
CA SER A 131 6.32 -6.38 -18.13
C SER A 131 6.49 -5.12 -18.98
N ASN A 132 5.51 -4.78 -19.84
CA ASN A 132 5.60 -3.60 -20.69
C ASN A 132 5.44 -2.31 -19.85
N PRO A 133 6.42 -1.38 -19.86
CA PRO A 133 6.40 -0.22 -18.97
C PRO A 133 5.20 0.71 -19.12
N HIS A 134 4.49 0.73 -20.25
CA HIS A 134 3.33 1.61 -20.41
C HIS A 134 2.21 1.31 -19.41
N TRP A 135 2.07 0.05 -18.95
CA TRP A 135 1.11 -0.33 -17.90
C TRP A 135 1.47 0.23 -16.52
N TRP A 136 2.76 0.35 -16.23
CA TRP A 136 3.27 0.65 -14.88
C TRP A 136 3.60 2.13 -14.67
N ASN A 137 3.87 2.85 -15.75
CA ASN A 137 4.32 4.25 -15.68
C ASN A 137 3.20 5.25 -15.35
N HIS A 138 2.02 4.80 -14.93
CA HIS A 138 0.95 5.69 -14.50
C HIS A 138 1.20 6.25 -13.09
N ALA A 139 1.80 5.45 -12.20
CA ALA A 139 2.13 5.86 -10.83
C ALA A 139 3.59 5.56 -10.49
N GLU A 140 4.04 6.10 -9.35
CA GLU A 140 5.32 5.77 -8.76
C GLU A 140 5.09 4.93 -7.50
N PRO A 141 5.52 3.66 -7.48
CA PRO A 141 5.36 2.80 -6.32
C PRO A 141 6.46 3.05 -5.28
N VAL A 142 6.19 2.68 -4.03
CA VAL A 142 7.02 3.02 -2.86
C VAL A 142 8.47 2.54 -2.98
N TRP A 143 8.73 1.42 -3.68
CA TRP A 143 10.10 0.96 -3.91
C TRP A 143 10.87 1.88 -4.86
N VAL A 144 10.22 2.48 -5.86
CA VAL A 144 10.85 3.50 -6.71
C VAL A 144 11.11 4.76 -5.91
N THR A 145 10.15 5.21 -5.08
CA THR A 145 10.34 6.38 -4.21
C THR A 145 11.49 6.14 -3.22
N ALA A 146 11.61 4.93 -2.67
CA ALA A 146 12.71 4.55 -1.78
C ALA A 146 14.09 4.59 -2.48
N GLU A 147 14.21 4.01 -3.68
CA GLU A 147 15.45 4.08 -4.48
C GLU A 147 15.85 5.51 -4.82
N LYS A 148 14.88 6.37 -5.19
CA LYS A 148 15.12 7.81 -5.43
C LYS A 148 15.57 8.57 -4.18
N ASN A 149 15.24 8.07 -2.99
CA ASN A 149 15.70 8.60 -1.71
C ASN A 149 16.97 7.89 -1.18
N GLY A 150 17.68 7.13 -2.02
CA GLY A 150 18.96 6.50 -1.68
C GLY A 150 18.84 5.25 -0.80
N LEU A 151 17.63 4.70 -0.64
CA LEU A 151 17.41 3.40 -0.01
C LEU A 151 17.56 2.28 -1.03
N ARG A 152 18.06 1.12 -0.59
CA ARG A 152 18.10 -0.08 -1.44
C ARG A 152 16.82 -0.88 -1.24
N THR A 153 16.23 -1.35 -2.33
CA THR A 153 15.01 -2.16 -2.29
C THR A 153 15.26 -3.56 -2.83
N GLY A 154 14.54 -4.53 -2.27
CA GLY A 154 14.51 -5.90 -2.74
C GLY A 154 13.08 -6.37 -2.92
N MET A 155 12.77 -6.85 -4.12
CA MET A 155 11.46 -7.38 -4.46
C MET A 155 11.58 -8.87 -4.75
N TYR A 156 10.84 -9.67 -3.97
CA TYR A 156 10.85 -11.12 -4.08
C TYR A 156 9.49 -11.58 -4.56
N TYR A 157 9.45 -12.10 -5.79
CA TYR A 157 8.25 -12.73 -6.35
C TYR A 157 7.05 -11.79 -6.45
N TRP A 158 7.31 -10.49 -6.55
CA TRP A 158 6.30 -9.46 -6.77
C TRP A 158 6.38 -9.02 -8.23
N ASP A 159 5.24 -9.02 -8.94
CA ASP A 159 5.23 -8.61 -10.33
C ASP A 159 5.48 -7.11 -10.49
N GLY A 160 6.36 -6.75 -11.43
CA GLY A 160 6.80 -5.37 -11.64
C GLY A 160 8.25 -5.13 -11.23
N CYS A 161 8.90 -6.03 -10.49
CA CYS A 161 10.32 -5.85 -10.16
C CYS A 161 11.24 -5.88 -11.40
N GLN A 162 10.82 -6.60 -12.44
CA GLN A 162 11.52 -6.71 -13.72
C GLN A 162 11.29 -5.48 -14.62
N VAL A 163 10.30 -4.65 -14.29
CA VAL A 163 9.89 -3.49 -15.08
C VAL A 163 10.67 -2.27 -14.64
N GLU A 164 11.14 -1.49 -15.61
CA GLU A 164 11.69 -0.17 -15.32
C GLU A 164 10.54 0.83 -15.20
N ILE A 165 10.25 1.23 -13.95
CA ILE A 165 9.14 2.12 -13.63
C ILE A 165 9.72 3.50 -13.34
N ARG A 166 9.29 4.50 -14.12
CA ARG A 166 9.80 5.89 -14.05
C ARG A 166 11.34 5.97 -14.13
N GLY A 167 11.96 5.09 -14.94
CA GLY A 167 13.41 5.03 -15.12
C GLY A 167 14.18 4.33 -13.99
N VAL A 168 13.48 3.65 -13.07
CA VAL A 168 14.08 3.03 -11.89
C VAL A 168 13.73 1.55 -11.82
N LYS A 169 14.71 0.74 -11.40
CA LYS A 169 14.55 -0.67 -11.04
C LYS A 169 14.93 -0.85 -9.57
N PRO A 170 14.32 -1.81 -8.86
CA PRO A 170 14.76 -2.15 -7.52
C PRO A 170 16.20 -2.69 -7.55
N THR A 171 16.96 -2.44 -6.47
CA THR A 171 18.33 -2.91 -6.35
C THR A 171 18.43 -4.45 -6.44
N ILE A 172 17.44 -5.16 -5.92
CA ILE A 172 17.32 -6.62 -5.99
C ILE A 172 15.94 -6.99 -6.55
N CYS A 173 15.90 -7.85 -7.58
CA CYS A 173 14.66 -8.35 -8.18
C CYS A 173 14.74 -9.86 -8.38
N PHE A 174 13.80 -10.57 -7.76
CA PHE A 174 13.46 -11.94 -8.08
C PHE A 174 12.10 -11.94 -8.77
N PRO A 175 12.06 -12.06 -10.10
CA PRO A 175 10.81 -11.92 -10.85
C PRO A 175 9.80 -12.98 -10.43
N TYR A 176 8.52 -12.62 -10.51
CA TYR A 176 7.43 -13.56 -10.29
C TYR A 176 7.58 -14.78 -11.21
N ARG A 177 7.39 -15.97 -10.64
CA ARG A 177 7.32 -17.23 -11.40
C ARG A 177 6.19 -18.06 -10.82
N ASN A 178 5.54 -18.83 -11.68
CA ASN A 178 4.53 -19.78 -11.24
C ASN A 178 5.22 -20.98 -10.57
N PHE A 179 5.29 -20.99 -9.25
CA PHE A 179 5.82 -22.12 -8.49
C PHE A 179 4.67 -22.89 -7.84
N GLY A 180 4.56 -24.19 -8.12
CA GLY A 180 3.69 -25.08 -7.35
C GLY A 180 4.20 -25.30 -5.91
N LYS A 181 5.50 -25.11 -5.69
CA LYS A 181 6.16 -25.00 -4.38
C LYS A 181 7.34 -24.05 -4.51
N TRP A 182 7.41 -23.04 -3.66
CA TRP A 182 8.51 -22.08 -3.65
C TRP A 182 9.72 -22.72 -2.94
N PRO A 183 10.78 -23.13 -3.66
CA PRO A 183 11.81 -24.02 -3.12
C PRO A 183 12.61 -23.40 -1.97
N THR A 184 12.69 -22.07 -1.91
CA THR A 184 13.44 -21.33 -0.89
C THR A 184 12.58 -20.37 -0.07
N ALA A 185 11.26 -20.33 -0.27
CA ALA A 185 10.41 -19.33 0.40
C ALA A 185 10.54 -19.37 1.92
N GLU A 186 10.58 -20.55 2.54
CA GLU A 186 10.75 -20.63 4.00
C GLU A 186 12.08 -20.02 4.45
N ARG A 187 13.19 -20.38 3.80
CA ARG A 187 14.52 -19.86 4.13
C ARG A 187 14.60 -18.35 3.90
N ASP A 188 14.15 -17.89 2.74
CA ASP A 188 14.24 -16.49 2.32
C ASP A 188 13.33 -15.61 3.19
N THR A 189 12.11 -16.07 3.51
CA THR A 189 11.20 -15.40 4.45
C THR A 189 11.79 -15.35 5.86
N LYS A 190 12.36 -16.44 6.38
CA LYS A 190 13.02 -16.43 7.71
C LYS A 190 14.19 -15.45 7.75
N ALA A 191 15.02 -15.41 6.72
CA ALA A 191 16.13 -14.47 6.62
C ALA A 191 15.61 -13.02 6.61
N ALA A 192 14.62 -12.72 5.77
CA ALA A 192 14.02 -11.39 5.69
C ALA A 192 13.39 -10.94 7.02
N LEU A 193 12.65 -11.83 7.69
CA LEU A 193 12.06 -11.55 9.01
C LEU A 193 13.12 -11.28 10.07
N SER A 194 14.24 -12.03 10.07
CA SER A 194 15.30 -11.86 11.06
C SER A 194 16.10 -10.56 10.92
N GLU A 195 16.10 -9.96 9.72
CA GLU A 195 16.82 -8.72 9.44
C GLU A 195 15.92 -7.48 9.48
N ALA A 196 14.59 -7.66 9.45
CA ALA A 196 13.61 -6.60 9.44
C ALA A 196 13.55 -5.88 10.80
N LEU A 197 13.52 -4.54 10.75
CA LEU A 197 13.24 -3.69 11.91
C LEU A 197 11.74 -3.42 12.03
N SER A 198 11.04 -3.32 10.89
CA SER A 198 9.59 -3.21 10.82
C SER A 198 9.05 -4.27 9.88
N ILE A 199 7.97 -4.93 10.28
CA ILE A 199 7.26 -5.92 9.47
C ILE A 199 5.84 -5.40 9.26
N ILE A 200 5.40 -5.36 8.01
CA ILE A 200 4.04 -4.99 7.62
C ILE A 200 3.47 -6.17 6.84
N VAL A 201 2.43 -6.81 7.36
CA VAL A 201 1.74 -7.94 6.71
C VAL A 201 0.36 -7.50 6.25
N VAL A 202 0.08 -7.72 4.97
CA VAL A 202 -1.11 -7.21 4.29
C VAL A 202 -1.71 -8.28 3.38
N SER A 203 -2.97 -8.10 3.03
CA SER A 203 -3.59 -8.77 1.88
C SER A 203 -4.22 -7.75 0.96
N ASP A 204 -4.34 -8.12 -0.31
CA ASP A 204 -4.92 -7.33 -1.38
C ASP A 204 -6.46 -7.42 -1.42
N HIS A 205 -7.01 -8.57 -1.07
CA HIS A 205 -8.44 -8.79 -0.90
C HIS A 205 -8.70 -10.01 -0.01
N GLY A 206 -9.97 -10.24 0.30
CA GLY A 206 -10.44 -11.48 0.90
C GLY A 206 -10.87 -12.51 -0.14
N MET A 207 -11.72 -13.45 0.27
CA MET A 207 -12.14 -14.61 -0.52
C MET A 207 -13.53 -15.08 -0.12
N THR A 208 -14.36 -15.46 -1.10
CA THR A 208 -15.69 -16.04 -0.85
C THR A 208 -15.88 -17.35 -1.58
N ASP A 209 -16.84 -18.16 -1.10
CA ASP A 209 -17.20 -19.42 -1.71
C ASP A 209 -18.06 -19.18 -2.97
N THR A 210 -17.55 -19.69 -4.09
CA THR A 210 -18.12 -19.56 -5.44
C THR A 210 -18.54 -20.92 -6.00
N SER A 211 -18.77 -21.91 -5.12
CA SER A 211 -19.30 -23.21 -5.51
C SER A 211 -20.71 -23.09 -6.12
N LEU A 212 -21.00 -23.96 -7.10
CA LEU A 212 -22.24 -23.90 -7.88
C LEU A 212 -23.50 -24.31 -7.11
N ASP A 213 -23.34 -24.95 -5.94
CA ASP A 213 -24.46 -25.23 -5.02
C ASP A 213 -24.89 -23.99 -4.23
N LYS A 214 -24.05 -22.95 -4.19
CA LYS A 214 -24.32 -21.68 -3.46
C LYS A 214 -24.47 -20.47 -4.37
N ASN A 215 -24.06 -20.57 -5.63
CA ASN A 215 -23.98 -19.44 -6.55
C ASN A 215 -24.67 -19.75 -7.89
N GLU A 216 -25.31 -18.72 -8.45
CA GLU A 216 -25.95 -18.76 -9.76
C GLU A 216 -25.00 -18.22 -10.84
N LEU A 217 -24.93 -18.91 -11.99
CA LEU A 217 -24.16 -18.45 -13.14
C LEU A 217 -24.99 -17.48 -14.00
N ILE A 218 -24.41 -16.34 -14.35
CA ILE A 218 -24.99 -15.37 -15.27
C ILE A 218 -24.34 -15.55 -16.64
N ASP A 219 -25.15 -15.87 -17.65
CA ASP A 219 -24.74 -15.95 -19.05
C ASP A 219 -25.32 -14.77 -19.84
N ILE A 220 -24.44 -13.86 -20.28
CA ILE A 220 -24.83 -12.69 -21.06
C ILE A 220 -24.83 -12.95 -22.57
N GLU A 221 -24.23 -14.05 -23.02
CA GLU A 221 -24.02 -14.33 -24.43
C GLU A 221 -25.34 -14.41 -25.22
N PRO A 222 -26.43 -15.02 -24.72
CA PRO A 222 -27.72 -15.02 -25.42
C PRO A 222 -28.34 -13.64 -25.63
N HIS A 223 -27.88 -12.62 -24.90
CA HIS A 223 -28.45 -11.27 -24.91
C HIS A 223 -27.68 -10.30 -25.79
N ILE A 224 -26.48 -10.66 -26.26
CA ILE A 224 -25.60 -9.81 -27.07
C ILE A 224 -25.23 -10.49 -28.38
N ASP A 225 -24.70 -9.71 -29.31
CA ASP A 225 -24.15 -10.25 -30.56
C ASP A 225 -22.63 -10.33 -30.41
N ALA A 226 -22.08 -11.54 -30.54
CA ALA A 226 -20.65 -11.80 -30.51
C ALA A 226 -19.83 -10.92 -31.46
N SER A 227 -20.41 -10.60 -32.62
CA SER A 227 -19.76 -9.78 -33.66
C SER A 227 -19.68 -8.30 -33.28
N ASP A 228 -20.47 -7.84 -32.30
CA ASP A 228 -20.38 -6.48 -31.77
C ASP A 228 -19.29 -6.34 -30.69
N ILE A 229 -18.79 -7.45 -30.12
CA ILE A 229 -17.83 -7.45 -29.01
C ILE A 229 -16.40 -7.53 -29.55
N HIS A 230 -15.56 -6.59 -29.12
CA HIS A 230 -14.11 -6.65 -29.31
C HIS A 230 -13.47 -7.53 -28.22
N CYS A 231 -13.70 -7.21 -26.94
CA CYS A 231 -13.19 -8.04 -25.85
C CYS A 231 -14.05 -8.02 -24.57
N MET A 232 -13.89 -9.07 -23.76
CA MET A 232 -14.33 -9.18 -22.38
C MET A 232 -13.12 -9.44 -21.47
N LEU A 233 -13.03 -8.67 -20.40
CA LEU A 233 -11.94 -8.68 -19.43
C LEU A 233 -12.40 -9.36 -18.14
N ASP A 234 -12.00 -10.62 -18.02
CA ASP A 234 -12.35 -11.59 -16.98
C ASP A 234 -13.86 -11.93 -16.90
N GLY A 235 -14.22 -12.80 -15.94
CA GLY A 235 -15.59 -13.10 -15.53
C GLY A 235 -15.69 -13.14 -14.01
N GLY A 236 -16.69 -13.82 -13.45
CA GLY A 236 -16.91 -13.90 -12.01
C GLY A 236 -17.66 -12.68 -11.47
N ALA A 237 -17.13 -12.06 -10.42
CA ALA A 237 -17.81 -10.98 -9.70
C ALA A 237 -17.79 -9.62 -10.42
N PHE A 238 -16.78 -9.40 -11.25
CA PHE A 238 -16.52 -8.14 -11.92
C PHE A 238 -15.90 -8.37 -13.29
N SER A 239 -16.42 -7.70 -14.31
CA SER A 239 -15.90 -7.76 -15.67
C SER A 239 -16.05 -6.41 -16.37
N MET A 240 -15.28 -6.22 -17.43
CA MET A 240 -15.43 -5.08 -18.33
C MET A 240 -15.57 -5.56 -19.77
N LEU A 241 -16.48 -4.95 -20.51
CA LEU A 241 -16.75 -5.23 -21.92
C LEU A 241 -16.34 -4.06 -22.80
N ARG A 242 -15.65 -4.39 -23.89
CA ARG A 242 -15.40 -3.46 -25.00
C ARG A 242 -16.14 -3.92 -26.25
N PRO A 243 -17.25 -3.26 -26.61
CA PRO A 243 -17.82 -3.37 -27.94
C PRO A 243 -16.93 -2.71 -29.00
N HIS A 244 -17.06 -3.12 -30.25
CA HIS A 244 -16.49 -2.38 -31.38
C HIS A 244 -17.05 -0.95 -31.46
N ARG A 245 -16.30 -0.04 -32.09
CA ARG A 245 -16.72 1.36 -32.28
C ARG A 245 -18.12 1.44 -32.91
N GLY A 246 -18.96 2.30 -32.35
CA GLY A 246 -20.36 2.46 -32.78
C GLY A 246 -21.33 1.37 -32.28
N LYS A 247 -20.86 0.37 -31.52
CA LYS A 247 -21.71 -0.70 -30.95
C LYS A 247 -21.99 -0.57 -29.46
N ILE A 248 -21.34 0.38 -28.78
CA ILE A 248 -21.45 0.56 -27.32
C ILE A 248 -22.91 0.71 -26.87
N ASP A 249 -23.65 1.63 -27.49
CA ASP A 249 -25.05 1.88 -27.13
C ASP A 249 -25.95 0.67 -27.38
N LYS A 250 -25.73 -0.04 -28.50
CA LYS A 250 -26.47 -1.26 -28.85
C LYS A 250 -26.26 -2.35 -27.80
N VAL A 251 -25.01 -2.62 -27.43
CA VAL A 251 -24.67 -3.67 -26.45
C VAL A 251 -25.19 -3.29 -25.06
N TYR A 252 -24.96 -2.04 -24.62
CA TYR A 252 -25.44 -1.55 -23.33
C TYR A 252 -26.98 -1.63 -23.22
N ALA A 253 -27.71 -1.16 -24.23
CA ALA A 253 -29.17 -1.19 -24.23
C ALA A 253 -29.71 -2.63 -24.17
N LYS A 254 -29.11 -3.56 -24.94
CA LYS A 254 -29.48 -4.98 -24.89
C LYS A 254 -29.28 -5.57 -23.49
N LEU A 255 -28.11 -5.39 -22.89
CA LEU A 255 -27.81 -5.89 -21.55
C LEU A 255 -28.71 -5.29 -20.47
N LYS A 256 -28.98 -3.98 -20.52
CA LYS A 256 -29.93 -3.32 -19.61
C LYS A 256 -31.34 -3.86 -19.78
N SER A 257 -31.82 -4.00 -21.02
CA SER A 257 -33.18 -4.49 -21.31
C SER A 257 -33.39 -5.96 -20.94
N ALA A 258 -32.32 -6.75 -20.91
CA ALA A 258 -32.37 -8.16 -20.50
C ALA A 258 -32.74 -8.33 -19.02
N ASN A 259 -32.51 -7.31 -18.19
CA ASN A 259 -32.89 -7.28 -16.77
C ASN A 259 -32.49 -8.57 -16.01
N ILE A 260 -31.25 -9.02 -16.24
CA ILE A 260 -30.74 -10.28 -15.71
C ILE A 260 -30.55 -10.16 -14.20
N LYS A 261 -31.16 -11.08 -13.44
CA LYS A 261 -31.08 -11.09 -11.98
C LYS A 261 -29.63 -11.19 -11.51
N GLY A 262 -29.26 -10.35 -10.55
CA GLY A 262 -27.91 -10.31 -9.96
C GLY A 262 -26.84 -9.65 -10.83
N LEU A 263 -27.17 -9.19 -12.04
CA LEU A 263 -26.25 -8.46 -12.91
C LEU A 263 -26.49 -6.95 -12.81
N ASN A 264 -25.44 -6.19 -12.51
CA ASN A 264 -25.42 -4.75 -12.60
C ASN A 264 -24.62 -4.33 -13.84
N VAL A 265 -25.25 -3.54 -14.70
CA VAL A 265 -24.66 -3.05 -15.96
C VAL A 265 -24.53 -1.53 -15.88
N PHE A 266 -23.30 -1.03 -16.04
CA PHE A 266 -22.97 0.39 -16.01
C PHE A 266 -22.30 0.79 -17.31
N ARG A 267 -22.62 1.99 -17.81
CA ARG A 267 -21.64 2.73 -18.61
C ARG A 267 -20.52 3.19 -17.68
N LYS A 268 -19.32 3.35 -18.23
CA LYS A 268 -18.19 3.91 -17.49
C LYS A 268 -18.54 5.22 -16.77
N GLU A 269 -19.30 6.09 -17.42
CA GLU A 269 -19.70 7.40 -16.90
C GLU A 269 -20.79 7.32 -15.81
N GLU A 270 -21.48 6.18 -15.71
CA GLU A 270 -22.53 5.89 -14.72
C GLU A 270 -21.99 5.16 -13.49
N LEU A 271 -20.69 4.83 -13.46
CA LEU A 271 -20.08 4.13 -12.34
C LEU A 271 -20.22 4.96 -11.05
N PRO A 272 -20.51 4.31 -9.90
CA PRO A 272 -20.47 4.98 -8.61
C PRO A 272 -19.13 5.65 -8.36
N GLU A 273 -19.13 6.87 -7.82
CA GLU A 273 -17.90 7.60 -7.49
C GLU A 273 -17.00 6.80 -6.54
N SER A 274 -17.59 6.07 -5.61
CA SER A 274 -16.87 5.20 -4.66
C SER A 274 -16.06 4.08 -5.32
N TYR A 275 -16.31 3.75 -6.59
CA TYR A 275 -15.55 2.73 -7.28
C TYR A 275 -14.19 3.25 -7.75
N HIS A 276 -14.03 4.56 -7.94
CA HIS A 276 -12.79 5.17 -8.42
C HIS A 276 -12.21 4.46 -9.67
N LEU A 277 -13.08 4.24 -10.65
CA LEU A 277 -12.76 3.61 -11.93
C LEU A 277 -13.10 4.49 -13.14
N ARG A 278 -13.92 5.53 -12.97
CA ARG A 278 -14.50 6.27 -14.10
C ARG A 278 -13.48 7.16 -14.81
N ASP A 279 -12.41 7.60 -14.13
CA ASP A 279 -11.49 8.58 -14.71
C ASP A 279 -10.32 7.94 -15.48
N SER A 280 -10.15 6.61 -15.42
CA SER A 280 -9.11 5.91 -16.18
C SER A 280 -9.54 5.59 -17.60
N TYR A 281 -8.70 5.92 -18.58
CA TYR A 281 -8.92 5.54 -19.96
C TYR A 281 -8.83 4.02 -20.20
N LEU A 282 -8.23 3.27 -19.27
CA LEU A 282 -8.14 1.81 -19.29
C LEU A 282 -9.44 1.13 -18.81
N THR A 283 -10.33 1.86 -18.15
CA THR A 283 -11.68 1.37 -17.86
C THR A 283 -12.48 1.28 -19.15
N GLN A 284 -13.06 0.11 -19.44
CA GLN A 284 -13.78 -0.13 -20.68
C GLN A 284 -15.17 0.54 -20.66
N PRO A 285 -15.80 0.77 -21.83
CA PRO A 285 -17.05 1.52 -21.90
C PRO A 285 -18.24 0.92 -21.12
N ILE A 286 -18.27 -0.40 -20.97
CA ILE A 286 -19.31 -1.12 -20.23
C ILE A 286 -18.65 -1.90 -19.09
N VAL A 287 -19.11 -1.67 -17.86
CA VAL A 287 -18.66 -2.40 -16.67
C VAL A 287 -19.81 -3.23 -16.12
N LEU A 288 -19.48 -4.47 -15.77
CA LEU A 288 -20.40 -5.47 -15.25
C LEU A 288 -19.96 -5.85 -13.84
N THR A 289 -20.86 -5.74 -12.87
CA THR A 289 -20.64 -6.29 -11.53
C THR A 289 -21.78 -7.22 -11.18
N THR A 290 -21.52 -8.22 -10.35
CA THR A 290 -22.56 -9.11 -9.86
C THR A 290 -22.87 -8.81 -8.39
N ASP A 291 -24.11 -9.07 -7.98
CA ASP A 291 -24.45 -9.13 -6.56
C ASP A 291 -23.88 -10.43 -5.95
N PRO A 292 -23.59 -10.46 -4.63
CA PRO A 292 -23.11 -11.68 -3.97
C PRO A 292 -24.05 -12.87 -4.23
N GLY A 293 -23.47 -14.05 -4.53
CA GLY A 293 -24.21 -15.24 -4.94
C GLY A 293 -24.36 -15.40 -6.45
N TYR A 294 -23.83 -14.48 -7.25
CA TYR A 294 -23.90 -14.52 -8.72
C TYR A 294 -22.52 -14.42 -9.36
N LEU A 295 -22.29 -15.19 -10.42
CA LEU A 295 -21.00 -15.23 -11.12
C LEU A 295 -21.21 -15.09 -12.63
N LEU A 296 -20.62 -14.07 -13.22
CA LEU A 296 -20.63 -13.89 -14.66
C LEU A 296 -19.78 -14.97 -15.33
N VAL A 297 -20.39 -15.76 -16.21
CA VAL A 297 -19.62 -16.68 -17.05
C VAL A 297 -18.87 -15.90 -18.12
N LYS A 298 -17.71 -16.41 -18.48
CA LYS A 298 -16.94 -15.88 -19.61
C LYS A 298 -17.64 -16.23 -20.92
N LEU A 299 -17.50 -15.35 -21.90
CA LEU A 299 -18.11 -15.57 -23.22
C LEU A 299 -17.55 -16.85 -23.84
N ARG A 300 -18.44 -17.76 -24.28
CA ARG A 300 -18.10 -19.05 -24.90
C ARG A 300 -17.94 -18.92 -26.41
N LEU A 301 -17.45 -17.77 -26.86
CA LEU A 301 -17.34 -17.51 -28.28
C LEU A 301 -16.32 -18.45 -28.90
N THR A 302 -16.75 -19.09 -29.97
CA THR A 302 -16.00 -20.02 -30.83
C THR A 302 -14.72 -19.39 -31.43
N GLU A 303 -14.48 -18.09 -31.20
CA GLU A 303 -13.21 -17.39 -31.39
C GLU A 303 -12.58 -17.09 -30.02
N SER A 304 -11.61 -17.92 -29.62
CA SER A 304 -10.89 -17.85 -28.33
C SER A 304 -10.12 -16.54 -28.06
N GLU A 305 -10.22 -15.52 -28.90
CA GLU A 305 -9.41 -14.29 -28.87
C GLU A 305 -10.08 -13.13 -28.14
N LYS A 306 -11.41 -13.15 -27.97
CA LYS A 306 -12.16 -12.02 -27.40
C LYS A 306 -12.22 -12.02 -25.87
N GLN A 307 -11.83 -13.12 -25.20
CA GLN A 307 -11.88 -13.22 -23.73
C GLN A 307 -10.47 -13.33 -23.15
N MET A 308 -10.14 -12.43 -22.22
CA MET A 308 -8.93 -12.52 -21.41
C MET A 308 -9.28 -12.68 -19.94
N PRO A 309 -8.74 -13.66 -19.19
CA PRO A 309 -7.91 -14.77 -19.68
C PRO A 309 -8.77 -15.82 -20.38
N LYS A 310 -8.15 -16.62 -21.25
CA LYS A 310 -8.78 -17.75 -21.96
C LYS A 310 -9.20 -18.93 -21.06
N SER A 311 -9.00 -18.83 -19.74
CA SER A 311 -9.38 -19.87 -18.77
C SER A 311 -10.86 -19.77 -18.40
N ASN A 312 -11.55 -20.92 -18.33
CA ASN A 312 -12.97 -21.02 -17.98
C ASN A 312 -13.22 -21.30 -16.49
N ARG A 313 -12.20 -21.26 -15.63
CA ARG A 313 -12.39 -21.51 -14.19
C ARG A 313 -13.04 -20.28 -13.54
N THR A 314 -14.25 -20.46 -13.03
CA THR A 314 -15.01 -19.42 -12.30
C THR A 314 -15.61 -19.94 -10.99
N VAL A 315 -15.23 -21.14 -10.54
CA VAL A 315 -15.87 -21.85 -9.42
C VAL A 315 -14.85 -22.36 -8.39
N GLY A 316 -15.28 -22.42 -7.13
CA GLY A 316 -14.47 -22.80 -5.97
C GLY A 316 -14.38 -21.64 -4.98
N GLY A 317 -13.26 -20.92 -4.95
CA GLY A 317 -13.12 -19.63 -4.27
C GLY A 317 -13.01 -18.50 -5.28
N GLY A 318 -13.61 -17.35 -4.98
CA GLY A 318 -13.53 -16.16 -5.83
C GLY A 318 -13.50 -14.85 -5.07
N HIS A 319 -13.18 -13.79 -5.79
CA HIS A 319 -13.07 -12.41 -5.30
C HIS A 319 -13.46 -11.43 -6.41
N GLY A 320 -13.33 -10.12 -6.15
CA GLY A 320 -13.68 -9.05 -7.09
C GLY A 320 -15.04 -8.40 -6.84
N TYR A 321 -15.82 -8.89 -5.88
CA TYR A 321 -17.09 -8.27 -5.46
C TYR A 321 -16.86 -6.90 -4.81
N ASP A 322 -17.94 -6.13 -4.70
CA ASP A 322 -17.96 -4.89 -3.94
C ASP A 322 -17.69 -5.14 -2.44
N PRO A 323 -16.58 -4.63 -1.88
CA PRO A 323 -16.22 -4.87 -0.49
C PRO A 323 -17.16 -4.18 0.51
N MET A 324 -17.99 -3.24 0.04
CA MET A 324 -19.06 -2.65 0.85
C MET A 324 -20.32 -3.53 0.88
N LYS A 325 -20.53 -4.40 -0.13
CA LYS A 325 -21.66 -5.33 -0.18
C LYS A 325 -21.34 -6.70 0.42
N LEU A 326 -20.08 -7.13 0.36
CA LEU A 326 -19.66 -8.46 0.82
C LEU A 326 -18.43 -8.37 1.72
N ALA A 327 -18.62 -8.59 3.02
CA ALA A 327 -17.56 -8.54 4.01
C ALA A 327 -16.44 -9.56 3.74
N ASP A 328 -16.73 -10.65 3.00
CA ASP A 328 -15.73 -11.63 2.59
C ASP A 328 -14.61 -11.04 1.73
N MET A 329 -14.81 -9.88 1.10
CA MET A 329 -13.76 -9.22 0.31
C MET A 329 -12.78 -8.43 1.18
N ARG A 330 -13.08 -8.21 2.46
CA ARG A 330 -12.21 -7.43 3.35
C ARG A 330 -10.87 -8.13 3.58
N ALA A 331 -9.83 -7.32 3.60
CA ALA A 331 -8.42 -7.73 3.72
C ALA A 331 -7.88 -7.51 5.15
N ILE A 332 -6.62 -7.88 5.38
CA ILE A 332 -5.90 -7.72 6.64
C ILE A 332 -4.86 -6.59 6.59
N PHE A 333 -4.55 -6.04 7.76
CA PHE A 333 -3.36 -5.22 8.00
C PHE A 333 -2.82 -5.54 9.39
N LEU A 334 -1.55 -5.93 9.44
CA LEU A 334 -0.76 -6.13 10.66
C LEU A 334 0.56 -5.40 10.49
N ALA A 335 1.05 -4.74 11.54
CA ALA A 335 2.38 -4.17 11.50
C ALA A 335 3.04 -4.17 12.88
N THR A 336 4.34 -4.43 12.93
CA THR A 336 5.18 -4.24 14.11
C THR A 336 6.45 -3.50 13.71
N GLY A 337 6.99 -2.70 14.62
CA GLY A 337 8.19 -1.90 14.36
C GLY A 337 8.22 -0.58 15.14
N PRO A 338 9.32 0.18 15.05
CA PRO A 338 9.49 1.42 15.77
C PRO A 338 8.37 2.45 15.49
N GLY A 339 7.89 3.07 16.56
CA GLY A 339 6.88 4.13 16.49
C GLY A 339 5.44 3.64 16.29
N LEU A 340 5.21 2.33 16.12
CA LEU A 340 3.88 1.72 16.16
C LEU A 340 3.50 1.38 17.61
N LYS A 341 2.20 1.42 17.92
CA LYS A 341 1.67 0.88 19.17
C LYS A 341 1.83 -0.64 19.21
N GLN A 342 1.74 -1.22 20.40
CA GLN A 342 1.80 -2.67 20.63
C GLN A 342 0.47 -3.16 21.20
N GLY A 343 0.04 -4.37 20.83
CA GLY A 343 -1.24 -4.95 21.23
C GLY A 343 -2.44 -4.07 20.88
N PHE A 344 -2.34 -3.27 19.82
CA PHE A 344 -3.34 -2.24 19.50
C PHE A 344 -4.17 -2.63 18.28
N GLN A 345 -5.49 -2.69 18.46
CA GLN A 345 -6.42 -2.84 17.35
C GLN A 345 -6.97 -1.47 16.92
N SER A 346 -6.73 -1.08 15.68
CA SER A 346 -7.37 0.09 15.08
C SER A 346 -8.77 -0.24 14.57
N GLY A 347 -9.56 0.80 14.30
CA GLY A 347 -10.73 0.66 13.44
C GLY A 347 -10.35 0.27 12.00
N PRO A 348 -11.34 0.13 11.11
CA PRO A 348 -11.09 -0.20 9.71
C PRO A 348 -10.27 0.86 8.99
N ILE A 349 -9.41 0.42 8.07
CA ILE A 349 -8.63 1.31 7.20
C ILE A 349 -8.92 1.01 5.73
N ARG A 350 -8.54 1.91 4.82
CA ARG A 350 -8.69 1.70 3.37
C ARG A 350 -7.39 1.17 2.77
N MET A 351 -7.51 0.47 1.66
CA MET A 351 -6.34 -0.07 0.93
C MET A 351 -5.30 1.01 0.58
N VAL A 352 -5.76 2.19 0.18
CA VAL A 352 -4.89 3.34 -0.15
C VAL A 352 -4.12 3.92 1.04
N ASP A 353 -4.57 3.67 2.28
CA ASP A 353 -3.94 4.25 3.48
C ASP A 353 -2.59 3.56 3.82
N HIS A 354 -2.34 2.36 3.27
CA HIS A 354 -1.13 1.57 3.49
C HIS A 354 0.16 2.32 3.10
N TYR A 355 0.13 3.02 1.97
CA TYR A 355 1.28 3.70 1.42
C TYR A 355 1.89 4.71 2.40
N ASN A 356 1.04 5.43 3.13
CA ASN A 356 1.47 6.40 4.13
C ASN A 356 2.16 5.72 5.32
N VAL A 357 1.67 4.55 5.75
CA VAL A 357 2.31 3.77 6.81
C VAL A 357 3.67 3.24 6.37
N ILE A 358 3.76 2.70 5.14
CA ILE A 358 5.01 2.17 4.58
C ILE A 358 6.04 3.29 4.45
N CYS A 359 5.67 4.46 3.90
CA CYS A 359 6.57 5.61 3.78
C CYS A 359 7.08 6.08 5.15
N ARG A 360 6.20 6.14 6.15
CA ARG A 360 6.58 6.53 7.53
C ARG A 360 7.56 5.54 8.16
N GLN A 361 7.36 4.24 7.98
CA GLN A 361 8.29 3.21 8.46
C GLN A 361 9.64 3.23 7.72
N LEU A 362 9.63 3.61 6.44
CA LEU A 362 10.84 3.84 5.64
C LEU A 362 11.53 5.18 5.94
N GLY A 363 10.92 6.07 6.74
CA GLY A 363 11.46 7.40 7.01
C GLY A 363 11.54 8.31 5.78
N ILE A 364 10.69 8.08 4.77
CA ILE A 364 10.63 8.88 3.55
C ILE A 364 9.32 9.68 3.49
N GLN A 365 9.34 10.79 2.76
CA GLN A 365 8.13 11.58 2.53
C GLN A 365 7.24 10.87 1.50
N PRO A 366 5.95 10.62 1.79
CA PRO A 366 5.04 10.06 0.82
C PRO A 366 4.79 11.05 -0.32
N LEU A 367 4.63 10.54 -1.54
CA LEU A 367 4.09 11.32 -2.66
C LEU A 367 2.60 11.65 -2.42
N GLU A 368 2.07 12.60 -3.19
CA GLU A 368 0.63 12.87 -3.20
C GLU A 368 -0.15 11.59 -3.56
N ASN A 369 -1.10 11.23 -2.70
CA ASN A 369 -1.84 9.98 -2.81
C ASN A 369 -3.27 10.12 -2.24
N SER A 370 -4.10 9.10 -2.42
CA SER A 370 -5.50 9.07 -2.00
C SER A 370 -5.71 8.59 -0.55
N GLY A 371 -4.65 8.10 0.09
CA GLY A 371 -4.65 7.67 1.49
C GLY A 371 -4.73 8.85 2.46
N SER A 372 -5.35 8.62 3.62
CA SER A 372 -5.47 9.61 4.69
C SER A 372 -4.59 9.22 5.88
N LEU A 373 -3.72 10.13 6.30
CA LEU A 373 -2.94 9.97 7.53
C LEU A 373 -3.83 9.97 8.78
N GLU A 374 -5.01 10.59 8.74
CA GLU A 374 -5.95 10.59 9.86
C GLU A 374 -6.50 9.19 10.14
N ASN A 375 -6.82 8.43 9.08
CA ASN A 375 -7.34 7.06 9.21
C ASN A 375 -6.37 6.11 9.92
N VAL A 376 -5.07 6.37 9.78
CA VAL A 376 -4.00 5.54 10.35
C VAL A 376 -3.27 6.22 11.51
N ARG A 377 -3.70 7.41 11.93
CA ARG A 377 -2.96 8.20 12.94
C ARG A 377 -2.80 7.43 14.24
N ASP A 378 -3.87 6.77 14.66
CA ASP A 378 -3.97 6.18 15.99
C ASP A 378 -3.15 4.89 16.12
N ILE A 379 -2.59 4.34 15.04
CA ILE A 379 -1.68 3.18 15.10
C ILE A 379 -0.28 3.58 15.60
N PHE A 380 0.07 4.86 15.53
CA PHE A 380 1.38 5.36 15.94
C PHE A 380 1.37 5.81 17.39
N VAL A 381 2.51 5.69 18.07
CA VAL A 381 2.70 6.31 19.39
C VAL A 381 2.72 7.83 19.23
N ASP A 382 2.01 8.56 20.09
CA ASP A 382 2.00 10.02 20.06
C ASP A 382 3.40 10.56 20.35
N GLY A 383 3.88 11.47 19.48
CA GLY A 383 5.20 12.10 19.59
C GLY A 383 5.43 12.93 20.87
N ALA A 384 4.44 13.06 21.74
CA ALA A 384 4.53 13.79 23.00
C ALA A 384 5.52 13.16 24.00
N ALA A 385 5.76 11.84 23.93
CA ALA A 385 6.73 11.16 24.80
C ALA A 385 8.19 11.43 24.39
N ALA A 386 8.45 11.68 23.10
CA ALA A 386 9.79 12.03 22.63
C ALA A 386 10.14 13.50 22.91
N SER A 387 9.17 14.42 22.80
CA SER A 387 9.38 15.83 23.09
C SER A 387 9.49 16.14 24.58
N SER A 388 8.80 15.39 25.45
CA SER A 388 8.85 15.62 26.91
C SER A 388 10.21 15.23 27.51
N ALA A 389 10.85 14.17 27.01
CA ALA A 389 12.19 13.77 27.44
C ALA A 389 13.25 14.82 27.06
N VAL A 390 13.22 15.33 25.83
CA VAL A 390 14.15 16.36 25.36
C VAL A 390 13.93 17.69 26.07
N ALA A 391 12.67 18.10 26.30
CA ALA A 391 12.35 19.30 27.06
C ALA A 391 12.79 19.21 28.52
N SER A 392 12.65 18.04 29.16
CA SER A 392 13.05 17.79 30.56
C SER A 392 14.57 17.85 30.73
N LEU A 393 15.33 17.25 29.80
CA LEU A 393 16.79 17.33 29.79
C LEU A 393 17.30 18.76 29.52
N SER A 394 16.65 19.49 28.62
CA SER A 394 16.97 20.89 28.34
C SER A 394 16.72 21.79 29.55
N LEU A 395 15.61 21.57 30.27
CA LEU A 395 15.26 22.34 31.47
C LEU A 395 16.22 22.04 32.62
N LEU A 396 16.63 20.78 32.81
CA LEU A 396 17.64 20.39 33.79
C LEU A 396 19.01 20.99 33.49
N LEU A 397 19.39 21.10 32.21
CA LEU A 397 20.66 21.72 31.81
C LEU A 397 20.64 23.23 32.08
N VAL A 398 19.54 23.92 31.74
CA VAL A 398 19.36 25.35 32.02
C VAL A 398 19.31 25.64 33.52
N LEU A 399 18.66 24.78 34.31
CA LEU A 399 18.62 24.93 35.77
C LEU A 399 20.01 24.80 36.40
N ASN A 400 20.82 23.85 35.93
CA ASN A 400 22.19 23.66 36.41
C ASN A 400 23.10 24.84 36.03
N ILE A 401 22.94 25.41 34.83
CA ILE A 401 23.67 26.60 34.40
C ILE A 401 23.29 27.83 35.26
N LEU A 402 22.00 28.02 35.55
CA LEU A 402 21.52 29.13 36.38
C LEU A 402 21.92 28.97 37.86
N LEU A 403 21.98 27.73 38.37
CA LEU A 403 22.49 27.43 39.71
C LEU A 403 24.00 27.66 39.80
N ALA A 404 24.77 27.28 38.80
CA ALA A 404 26.20 27.56 38.73
C ALA A 404 26.50 29.06 38.62
N ALA A 405 25.66 29.83 37.92
CA ALA A 405 25.79 31.28 37.77
C ALA A 405 25.43 32.09 39.04
N ARG A 406 24.77 31.48 40.04
CA ARG A 406 24.46 32.12 41.33
C ARG A 406 25.52 31.92 42.41
N VAL A 407 26.54 31.08 42.14
CA VAL A 407 27.57 30.71 43.12
C VAL A 407 28.89 31.49 42.92
N TYR A 408 28.97 32.39 41.92
CA TYR A 408 30.13 33.23 41.65
C TYR A 408 29.86 34.72 41.78
#